data_AF-A0AAD9S207-F1
#
_entry.id   AF-A0AAD9S207-F1
#
_cell.length_a   1.000
_cell.length_b   1.000
_cell.length_c   1.000
_cell.angle_alpha   90.00
_cell.angle_beta   90.00
_cell.angle_gamma   90.00
#
_symmetry.space_group_name_H-M   'P 1'
#
loop_
_entity.id
_entity.type
_entity.pdbx_description
1 polymer ?
#
loop_
_entity_poly.entity_id
_entity_poly.type
_entity_poly.pdbx_seq_one_letter_code
_entity_poly.pdbx_strand_id
1 'polypeptide(L)'
;MFSETTSESQDELETPRLTLDNVRTPYDEDEIVGLVTELYELLVKLAYIGRDHITWPPSGGHAINEDSCRELQVAPEVISLLKRLPYVMKVRTSCWTSERIPWDEDPDDRNPDGWELERPDDLRYYRNYYPQHAPSFFRRFLEKIETLEVIPSGCEQFERQYYGPEQPQIRNAAMRTLIETYGWLDGFRQVDWKHDVEGVWVSIIRQALD
;
A
#
# COMPACT_ATOMS: atom_id res chain seq x y z
N MET A 1 30.95 -52.79 2.91
CA MET A 1 29.59 -52.57 2.35
C MET A 1 29.01 -51.41 3.14
N PHE A 2 29.40 -50.19 2.76
CA PHE A 2 28.88 -48.95 3.32
C PHE A 2 28.20 -48.25 2.15
N SER A 3 26.88 -48.14 2.24
CA SER A 3 26.07 -47.36 1.30
C SER A 3 26.07 -45.94 1.81
N GLU A 4 26.82 -45.05 1.16
CA GLU A 4 26.63 -43.61 1.29
C GLU A 4 25.45 -43.22 0.40
N THR A 5 24.37 -42.81 1.05
CA THR A 5 23.20 -42.25 0.41
C THR A 5 23.51 -40.79 0.08
N THR A 6 23.69 -40.50 -1.19
CA THR A 6 23.78 -39.15 -1.74
C THR A 6 22.51 -38.38 -1.37
N SER A 7 22.67 -37.36 -0.52
CA SER A 7 21.65 -36.36 -0.24
C SER A 7 21.49 -35.47 -1.46
N GLU A 8 20.45 -35.73 -2.26
CA GLU A 8 19.96 -34.79 -3.27
C GLU A 8 19.47 -33.53 -2.54
N SER A 9 20.30 -32.50 -2.54
CA SER A 9 19.90 -31.14 -2.23
C SER A 9 18.89 -30.71 -3.29
N GLN A 10 17.66 -30.49 -2.84
CA GLN A 10 16.60 -29.89 -3.63
C GLN A 10 17.07 -28.51 -4.08
N ASP A 11 17.27 -28.36 -5.40
CA ASP A 11 17.19 -27.07 -6.09
C ASP A 11 15.82 -26.48 -5.76
N GLU A 12 15.75 -25.66 -4.71
CA GLU A 12 14.72 -24.65 -4.61
C GLU A 12 14.91 -23.73 -5.80
N LEU A 13 14.02 -23.91 -6.78
CA LEU A 13 13.77 -22.96 -7.84
C LEU A 13 13.43 -21.62 -7.18
N GLU A 14 14.46 -20.81 -6.92
CA GLU A 14 14.37 -19.37 -6.77
C GLU A 14 13.68 -18.86 -8.04
N THR A 15 12.36 -18.75 -7.96
CA THR A 15 11.63 -17.83 -8.82
C THR A 15 12.28 -16.47 -8.60
N PRO A 16 12.70 -15.76 -9.65
CA PRO A 16 13.28 -14.44 -9.50
C PRO A 16 12.18 -13.52 -8.99
N ARG A 17 11.99 -13.47 -7.67
CA ARG A 17 11.22 -12.44 -7.00
C ARG A 17 11.96 -11.17 -7.33
N LEU A 18 11.29 -10.38 -8.16
CA LEU A 18 11.73 -9.10 -8.69
C LEU A 18 12.57 -8.37 -7.63
N THR A 19 13.88 -8.39 -7.80
CA THR A 19 14.74 -7.33 -7.29
C THR A 19 14.33 -6.10 -8.07
N LEU A 20 13.20 -5.49 -7.69
CA LEU A 20 12.92 -4.09 -7.94
C LEU A 20 13.97 -3.35 -7.15
N ASP A 21 15.19 -3.37 -7.69
CA ASP A 21 16.25 -2.48 -7.29
C ASP A 21 15.60 -1.10 -7.21
N ASN A 22 15.98 -0.35 -6.20
CA ASN A 22 15.63 1.06 -6.05
C ASN A 22 16.33 1.84 -7.20
N VAL A 23 15.97 1.51 -8.45
CA VAL A 23 16.54 2.00 -9.68
C VAL A 23 16.15 3.46 -9.72
N ARG A 24 17.12 4.31 -9.40
CA ARG A 24 16.99 5.75 -9.48
C ARG A 24 16.88 6.13 -10.96
N THR A 25 15.67 6.05 -11.50
CA THR A 25 15.36 6.66 -12.78
C THR A 25 15.29 8.18 -12.58
N PRO A 26 15.42 8.97 -13.67
CA PRO A 26 15.14 10.40 -13.60
C PRO A 26 13.73 10.66 -13.06
N TYR A 27 13.54 11.82 -12.43
CA TYR A 27 12.23 12.26 -11.96
C TYR A 27 11.25 12.41 -13.14
N ASP A 28 10.14 11.68 -13.07
CA ASP A 28 9.01 11.79 -13.98
C ASP A 28 7.74 12.06 -13.16
N GLU A 29 7.24 13.29 -13.24
CA GLU A 29 6.04 13.72 -12.50
C GLU A 29 4.79 13.00 -12.99
N ASP A 30 4.68 12.74 -14.29
CA ASP A 30 3.50 12.10 -14.90
C ASP A 30 3.39 10.65 -14.45
N GLU A 31 4.53 9.95 -14.38
CA GLU A 31 4.62 8.59 -13.87
C GLU A 31 4.17 8.51 -12.40
N ILE A 32 4.70 9.39 -11.53
CA ILE A 32 4.34 9.42 -10.10
C ILE A 32 2.85 9.72 -9.93
N VAL A 33 2.32 10.72 -10.64
CA VAL A 33 0.89 11.07 -10.57
C VAL A 33 0.03 9.90 -11.05
N GLY A 34 0.43 9.22 -12.12
CA GLY A 34 -0.24 8.04 -12.65
C GLY A 34 -0.32 6.92 -11.61
N LEU A 35 0.82 6.53 -11.02
CA LEU A 35 0.89 5.46 -10.03
C LEU A 35 0.11 5.76 -8.75
N VAL A 36 0.18 7.00 -8.25
CA VAL A 36 -0.59 7.40 -7.06
C VAL A 36 -2.09 7.40 -7.36
N THR A 37 -2.49 7.86 -8.55
CA THR A 37 -3.88 7.83 -9.01
C THR A 37 -4.40 6.40 -9.09
N GLU A 38 -3.62 5.50 -9.68
CA GLU A 38 -3.93 4.07 -9.79
C GLU A 38 -4.09 3.42 -8.42
N LEU A 39 -3.21 3.74 -7.47
CA LEU A 39 -3.33 3.26 -6.09
C LEU A 39 -4.67 3.67 -5.47
N TYR A 40 -5.05 4.95 -5.57
CA TYR A 40 -6.32 5.41 -5.02
C TYR A 40 -7.54 4.79 -5.73
N GLU A 41 -7.50 4.63 -7.05
CA GLU A 41 -8.56 3.93 -7.78
C GLU A 41 -8.67 2.46 -7.35
N LEU A 42 -7.55 1.78 -7.09
CA LEU A 42 -7.51 0.41 -6.57
C LEU A 42 -8.10 0.31 -5.16
N LEU A 43 -7.78 1.26 -4.27
CA LEU A 43 -8.36 1.34 -2.93
C LEU A 43 -9.88 1.62 -2.97
N VAL A 44 -10.34 2.44 -3.91
CA VAL A 44 -11.78 2.65 -4.17
C VAL A 44 -12.42 1.38 -4.72
N LYS A 45 -11.73 0.66 -5.63
CA LYS A 45 -12.17 -0.62 -6.18
C LYS A 45 -12.42 -1.64 -5.07
N LEU A 46 -11.51 -1.74 -4.11
CA LEU A 46 -11.61 -2.63 -2.97
C LEU A 46 -12.52 -2.10 -1.84
N ALA A 47 -13.26 -1.00 -2.07
CA ALA A 47 -14.11 -0.37 -1.08
C ALA A 47 -13.38 -0.04 0.25
N TYR A 48 -12.07 0.14 0.19
CA TYR A 48 -11.25 0.56 1.33
C TYR A 48 -11.52 2.02 1.69
N ILE A 49 -11.69 2.85 0.66
CA ILE A 49 -12.00 4.26 0.77
C ILE A 49 -13.11 4.65 -0.20
N GLY A 50 -14.03 5.50 0.25
CA GLY A 50 -15.07 6.05 -0.61
C GLY A 50 -14.46 7.01 -1.62
N ARG A 51 -14.95 6.98 -2.87
CA ARG A 51 -14.50 7.90 -3.93
C ARG A 51 -14.67 9.37 -3.53
N ASP A 52 -15.72 9.64 -2.76
CA ASP A 52 -16.09 10.94 -2.19
C ASP A 52 -15.21 11.40 -1.01
N HIS A 53 -14.41 10.49 -0.44
CA HIS A 53 -13.41 10.84 0.56
C HIS A 53 -12.09 11.33 -0.07
N ILE A 54 -11.94 11.18 -1.39
CA ILE A 54 -10.74 11.57 -2.13
C ILE A 54 -11.01 12.86 -2.89
N THR A 55 -10.12 13.84 -2.72
CA THR A 55 -10.09 15.02 -3.58
C THR A 55 -9.22 14.73 -4.78
N TRP A 56 -9.87 14.50 -5.93
CA TRP A 56 -9.20 14.30 -7.20
C TRP A 56 -8.74 15.63 -7.79
N PRO A 57 -7.58 15.69 -8.47
CA PRO A 57 -7.08 16.91 -9.09
C PRO A 57 -8.03 17.38 -10.20
N PRO A 58 -8.47 18.65 -10.22
CA PRO A 58 -9.18 19.21 -11.36
C PRO A 58 -8.22 19.38 -12.56
N SER A 59 -8.75 19.67 -13.75
CA SER A 59 -7.93 19.83 -14.97
C SER A 59 -6.84 20.91 -14.89
N GLY A 60 -7.00 21.90 -14.00
CA GLY A 60 -5.99 22.93 -13.71
C GLY A 60 -5.14 22.68 -12.47
N GLY A 61 -5.30 21.53 -11.81
CA GLY A 61 -4.66 21.20 -10.53
C GLY A 61 -5.28 21.89 -9.31
N HIS A 62 -4.91 21.43 -8.12
CA HIS A 62 -5.40 21.98 -6.86
C HIS A 62 -4.98 23.43 -6.66
N ALA A 63 -5.85 24.20 -6.00
CA ALA A 63 -5.50 25.56 -5.57
C ALA A 63 -4.53 25.49 -4.39
N ILE A 64 -3.26 25.82 -4.64
CA ILE A 64 -2.20 25.88 -3.61
C ILE A 64 -1.81 27.35 -3.41
N ASN A 65 -1.56 27.73 -2.16
CA ASN A 65 -1.03 29.05 -1.84
C ASN A 65 0.47 29.12 -2.21
N GLU A 66 0.74 29.54 -3.45
CA GLU A 66 2.11 29.64 -3.97
C GLU A 66 2.96 30.67 -3.22
N ASP A 67 2.37 31.72 -2.65
CA ASP A 67 3.10 32.70 -1.84
C ASP A 67 3.68 32.04 -0.59
N SER A 68 2.86 31.29 0.13
CA SER A 68 3.31 30.50 1.28
C SER A 68 4.33 29.43 0.89
N CYS A 69 4.16 28.77 -0.26
CA CYS A 69 5.16 27.81 -0.75
C CYS A 69 6.52 28.48 -1.04
N ARG A 70 6.52 29.69 -1.60
CA ARG A 70 7.74 30.47 -1.83
C ARG A 70 8.41 30.89 -0.53
N GLU A 71 7.63 31.35 0.46
CA GLU A 71 8.14 31.70 1.80
C GLU A 71 8.79 30.50 2.50
N LEU A 72 8.21 29.31 2.34
CA LEU A 72 8.71 28.05 2.89
C LEU A 72 9.82 27.40 2.03
N GLN A 73 10.25 28.07 0.96
CA GLN A 73 11.27 27.57 0.02
C GLN A 73 10.94 26.19 -0.56
N VAL A 74 9.66 25.92 -0.79
CA VAL A 74 9.20 24.69 -1.44
C VAL A 74 9.64 24.74 -2.90
N ALA A 75 10.28 23.66 -3.37
CA ALA A 75 10.74 23.56 -4.74
C ALA A 75 9.57 23.63 -5.74
N PRO A 76 9.71 24.31 -6.90
CA PRO A 76 8.65 24.43 -7.90
C PRO A 76 8.09 23.07 -8.36
N GLU A 77 8.94 22.05 -8.46
CA GLU A 77 8.59 20.68 -8.83
C GLU A 77 7.68 20.04 -7.78
N VAL A 78 7.92 20.32 -6.50
CA VAL A 78 7.05 19.85 -5.40
C VAL A 78 5.70 20.55 -5.47
N ILE A 79 5.67 21.87 -5.75
CA ILE A 79 4.41 22.61 -5.92
C ILE A 79 3.62 22.03 -7.10
N SER A 80 4.27 21.78 -8.23
CA SER A 80 3.66 21.17 -9.42
C SER A 80 3.05 19.80 -9.09
N LEU A 81 3.82 18.91 -8.47
CA LEU A 81 3.36 17.60 -8.05
C LEU A 81 2.17 17.69 -7.09
N LEU A 82 2.22 18.54 -6.06
CA LEU A 82 1.14 18.70 -5.09
C LEU A 82 -0.18 19.17 -5.74
N LYS A 83 -0.12 19.94 -6.82
CA LYS A 83 -1.33 20.34 -7.56
C LYS A 83 -2.00 19.16 -8.26
N ARG A 84 -1.26 18.10 -8.55
CA ARG A 84 -1.69 17.00 -9.40
C ARG A 84 -2.00 15.71 -8.63
N LEU A 85 -1.52 15.57 -7.40
CA LEU A 85 -1.78 14.37 -6.62
C LEU A 85 -3.21 14.35 -6.06
N PRO A 86 -3.92 13.22 -6.16
CA PRO A 86 -5.11 13.00 -5.34
C PRO A 86 -4.71 12.90 -3.87
N TYR A 87 -5.60 13.35 -2.98
CA TYR A 87 -5.39 13.23 -1.53
C TYR A 87 -6.70 12.97 -0.79
N VAL A 88 -6.60 12.34 0.37
CA VAL A 88 -7.75 12.06 1.22
C VAL A 88 -8.11 13.30 2.03
N MET A 89 -9.38 13.67 2.04
CA MET A 89 -9.87 14.70 2.96
C MET A 89 -9.87 14.13 4.38
N LYS A 90 -9.43 14.92 5.36
CA LYS A 90 -9.64 14.59 6.77
C LYS A 90 -11.14 14.50 7.05
N VAL A 91 -11.68 13.29 7.02
CA VAL A 91 -13.01 13.02 7.53
C VAL A 91 -12.92 13.26 9.04
N ARG A 92 -13.87 14.02 9.60
CA ARG A 92 -13.93 14.33 11.05
C ARG A 92 -14.13 13.10 11.95
N THR A 93 -14.22 11.91 11.36
CA THR A 93 -14.32 10.64 12.07
C THR A 93 -12.94 10.25 12.61
N SER A 94 -12.92 9.76 13.84
CA SER A 94 -11.74 9.33 14.60
C SER A 94 -10.96 8.16 13.98
N CYS A 95 -11.27 7.75 12.73
CA CYS A 95 -10.65 6.61 12.03
C CYS A 95 -9.34 6.97 11.30
N TRP A 96 -8.84 8.20 11.43
CA TRP A 96 -7.53 8.62 10.95
C TRP A 96 -6.57 8.83 12.12
N THR A 97 -6.54 7.89 13.06
CA THR A 97 -5.28 7.58 13.72
C THR A 97 -4.35 7.03 12.65
N SER A 98 -3.10 7.46 12.67
CA SER A 98 -2.05 7.16 11.71
C SER A 98 -1.67 5.66 11.71
N GLU A 99 -2.62 4.80 11.37
CA GLU A 99 -2.53 3.37 11.62
C GLU A 99 -2.23 2.59 10.34
N ARG A 100 -0.96 2.17 10.32
CA ARG A 100 -0.47 0.89 9.79
C ARG A 100 -1.02 0.51 8.43
N ILE A 101 -0.45 1.11 7.40
CA ILE A 101 0.01 0.25 6.33
C ILE A 101 1.24 -0.52 6.90
N PRO A 102 1.34 -1.84 6.76
CA PRO A 102 2.39 -2.68 7.34
C PRO A 102 3.77 -2.44 6.69
N TRP A 103 4.19 -1.19 6.57
CA TRP A 103 5.48 -0.77 6.03
C TRP A 103 6.66 -1.08 6.98
N ASP A 104 6.38 -1.19 8.29
CA ASP A 104 7.43 -1.35 9.31
C ASP A 104 8.07 -2.75 9.29
N GLU A 105 7.47 -3.70 8.60
CA GLU A 105 7.87 -5.12 8.62
C GLU A 105 8.20 -5.68 7.23
N ASP A 106 8.03 -4.88 6.17
CA ASP A 106 8.43 -5.28 4.82
C ASP A 106 9.96 -5.37 4.75
N PRO A 107 10.54 -6.55 4.50
CA PRO A 107 11.99 -6.69 4.38
C PRO A 107 12.58 -5.76 3.31
N ASP A 108 11.79 -5.38 2.29
CA ASP A 108 12.24 -4.51 1.20
C ASP A 108 12.26 -3.02 1.59
N ASP A 109 11.65 -2.64 2.71
CA ASP A 109 11.61 -1.27 3.23
C ASP A 109 12.53 -1.07 4.45
N ARG A 110 13.35 -2.07 4.77
CA ARG A 110 14.33 -1.94 5.85
C ARG A 110 15.39 -0.91 5.51
N ASN A 111 15.75 -0.12 6.51
CA ASN A 111 16.90 0.76 6.43
C ASN A 111 18.17 -0.05 6.15
N PRO A 112 19.08 0.45 5.29
CA PRO A 112 20.36 -0.20 5.07
C PRO A 112 21.18 -0.25 6.36
N ASP A 113 22.08 -1.22 6.45
CA ASP A 113 22.97 -1.37 7.60
C ASP A 113 23.75 -0.07 7.86
N GLY A 114 23.77 0.35 9.14
CA GLY A 114 24.44 1.58 9.56
C GLY A 114 23.66 2.87 9.32
N TRP A 115 22.39 2.81 8.89
CA TRP A 115 21.54 4.00 8.80
C TRP A 115 21.28 4.61 10.19
N GLU A 116 21.69 5.86 10.36
CA GLU A 116 21.47 6.61 11.60
C GLU A 116 20.04 7.18 11.64
N LEU A 117 19.33 6.91 12.74
CA LEU A 117 17.99 7.44 12.95
C LEU A 117 18.07 8.94 13.25
N GLU A 118 17.36 9.76 12.47
CA GLU A 118 17.30 11.20 12.71
C GLU A 118 16.60 11.52 14.05
N ARG A 119 15.61 10.70 14.42
CA ARG A 119 14.80 10.83 15.63
C ARG A 119 14.79 9.51 16.40
N PRO A 120 15.87 9.16 17.11
CA PRO A 120 15.99 7.88 17.80
C PRO A 120 14.97 7.71 18.94
N ASP A 121 14.48 8.82 19.50
CA ASP A 121 13.47 8.80 20.58
C ASP A 121 12.05 8.47 20.08
N ASP A 122 11.82 8.52 18.76
CA ASP A 122 10.57 8.14 18.12
C ASP A 122 10.87 7.23 16.93
N LEU A 123 11.03 5.93 17.21
CA LEU A 123 11.44 4.93 16.22
C LEU A 123 10.54 4.90 14.97
N ARG A 124 9.27 5.31 15.10
CA ARG A 124 8.29 5.33 14.00
C ARG A 124 8.20 6.67 13.28
N TYR A 125 9.08 7.62 13.61
CA TYR A 125 9.09 8.90 12.94
C TYR A 125 9.49 8.73 11.48
N TYR A 126 8.69 9.22 10.52
CA TYR A 126 8.90 8.96 9.09
C TYR A 126 10.30 9.35 8.56
N ARG A 127 10.99 10.30 9.19
CA ARG A 127 12.38 10.69 8.82
C ARG A 127 13.44 9.68 9.28
N ASN A 128 13.07 8.66 10.04
CA ASN A 128 13.93 7.54 10.38
C ASN A 128 14.03 6.51 9.26
N TYR A 129 13.11 6.52 8.28
CA TYR A 129 13.09 5.54 7.20
C TYR A 129 13.94 6.00 6.02
N TYR A 130 14.57 5.04 5.36
CA TYR A 130 15.38 5.27 4.19
C TYR A 130 14.52 5.82 3.03
N PRO A 131 14.93 6.91 2.35
CA PRO A 131 14.19 7.45 1.22
C PRO A 131 14.10 6.45 0.06
N GLN A 132 12.87 6.11 -0.35
CA GLN A 132 12.59 5.21 -1.46
C GLN A 132 12.36 5.97 -2.78
N HIS A 133 12.72 5.37 -3.91
CA HIS A 133 12.33 5.88 -5.23
C HIS A 133 10.82 5.66 -5.44
N ALA A 134 10.08 6.76 -5.54
CA ALA A 134 8.61 6.73 -5.52
C ALA A 134 7.98 5.82 -6.59
N PRO A 135 8.39 5.85 -7.87
CA PRO A 135 7.83 4.94 -8.87
C PRO A 135 8.05 3.47 -8.55
N SER A 136 9.24 3.07 -8.10
CA SER A 136 9.53 1.67 -7.73
C SER A 136 8.67 1.23 -6.55
N PHE A 137 8.53 2.10 -5.55
CA PHE A 137 7.72 1.85 -4.36
C PHE A 137 6.24 1.65 -4.72
N PHE A 138 5.64 2.58 -5.45
CA PHE A 138 4.21 2.50 -5.77
C PHE A 138 3.87 1.31 -6.67
N ARG A 139 4.73 0.97 -7.64
CA ARG A 139 4.56 -0.23 -8.46
C ARG A 139 4.55 -1.51 -7.64
N ARG A 140 5.56 -1.67 -6.78
CA ARG A 140 5.65 -2.82 -5.88
C ARG A 140 4.41 -2.91 -5.00
N PHE A 141 3.94 -1.79 -4.47
CA PHE A 141 2.76 -1.80 -3.62
C PHE A 141 1.46 -2.12 -4.35
N LEU A 142 1.27 -1.57 -5.55
CA LEU A 142 0.15 -1.93 -6.43
C LEU A 142 0.15 -3.44 -6.69
N GLU A 143 1.29 -4.00 -7.08
CA GLU A 143 1.46 -5.43 -7.31
C GLU A 143 1.10 -6.26 -6.07
N LYS A 144 1.51 -5.84 -4.87
CA LYS A 144 1.14 -6.51 -3.62
C LYS A 144 -0.37 -6.54 -3.38
N ILE A 145 -1.08 -5.48 -3.73
CA ILE A 145 -2.55 -5.43 -3.60
C ILE A 145 -3.22 -6.28 -4.69
N GLU A 146 -2.74 -6.21 -5.93
CA GLU A 146 -3.28 -6.97 -7.06
C GLU A 146 -3.11 -8.48 -6.89
N THR A 147 -1.95 -8.91 -6.41
CA THR A 147 -1.64 -10.31 -6.07
C THR A 147 -2.26 -10.76 -4.75
N LEU A 148 -2.94 -9.86 -4.04
CA LEU A 148 -3.50 -10.07 -2.71
C LEU A 148 -2.45 -10.48 -1.68
N GLU A 149 -1.16 -10.20 -1.88
CA GLU A 149 -0.12 -10.31 -0.85
C GLU A 149 -0.53 -9.48 0.37
N VAL A 150 -1.00 -8.26 0.11
CA VAL A 150 -1.54 -7.33 1.10
C VAL A 150 -2.97 -6.97 0.70
N ILE A 151 -3.92 -7.10 1.63
CA ILE A 151 -5.34 -6.82 1.35
C ILE A 151 -5.82 -5.65 2.22
N PRO A 152 -6.22 -4.51 1.63
CA PRO A 152 -6.82 -3.40 2.37
C PRO A 152 -8.23 -3.77 2.85
N SER A 153 -8.49 -3.64 4.15
CA SER A 153 -9.79 -3.94 4.73
C SER A 153 -10.69 -2.70 4.73
N GLY A 154 -11.84 -2.80 4.04
CA GLY A 154 -12.83 -1.73 4.00
C GLY A 154 -13.69 -1.61 5.26
N CYS A 155 -13.29 -2.24 6.37
CA CYS A 155 -14.11 -2.28 7.57
C CYS A 155 -13.83 -1.08 8.48
N GLU A 156 -14.80 -0.17 8.58
CA GLU A 156 -14.69 0.98 9.50
C GLU A 156 -14.61 0.55 10.96
N GLN A 157 -15.27 -0.56 11.32
CA GLN A 157 -15.27 -1.08 12.69
C GLN A 157 -13.87 -1.49 13.17
N PHE A 158 -12.98 -1.88 12.26
CA PHE A 158 -11.62 -2.32 12.56
C PHE A 158 -10.57 -1.37 11.97
N GLU A 159 -10.87 -0.07 11.98
CA GLU A 159 -9.91 1.01 11.70
C GLU A 159 -9.27 0.95 10.31
N ARG A 160 -9.90 0.26 9.34
CA ARG A 160 -9.41 0.15 7.96
C ARG A 160 -7.94 -0.29 7.88
N GLN A 161 -7.64 -1.44 8.46
CA GLN A 161 -6.31 -2.05 8.44
C GLN A 161 -5.97 -2.72 7.09
N TYR A 162 -4.69 -3.00 6.88
CA TYR A 162 -4.20 -3.90 5.83
C TYR A 162 -3.83 -5.26 6.45
N TYR A 163 -4.14 -6.34 5.75
CA TYR A 163 -3.81 -7.70 6.17
C TYR A 163 -2.81 -8.33 5.20
N GLY A 164 -1.61 -8.63 5.69
CA GLY A 164 -0.53 -9.25 4.94
C GLY A 164 -0.17 -10.66 5.42
N PRO A 165 1.02 -11.16 5.02
CA PRO A 165 1.51 -12.49 5.40
C PRO A 165 1.67 -12.75 6.90
N GLU A 166 1.79 -11.70 7.70
CA GLU A 166 1.88 -11.74 9.16
C GLU A 166 0.56 -12.16 9.84
N GLN A 167 -0.56 -12.06 9.11
CA GLN A 167 -1.90 -12.44 9.56
C GLN A 167 -2.55 -13.41 8.55
N PRO A 168 -1.95 -14.59 8.31
CA PRO A 168 -2.32 -15.47 7.22
C PRO A 168 -3.75 -16.00 7.33
N GLN A 169 -4.28 -16.16 8.54
CA GLN A 169 -5.66 -16.61 8.77
C GLN A 169 -6.69 -15.60 8.24
N ILE A 170 -6.48 -14.29 8.48
CA ILE A 170 -7.37 -13.22 8.00
C ILE A 170 -7.15 -13.01 6.50
N ARG A 171 -5.88 -12.83 6.10
CA ARG A 171 -5.49 -12.60 4.70
C ARG A 171 -5.98 -13.73 3.79
N ASN A 172 -5.74 -15.00 4.12
CA ASN A 172 -6.10 -16.11 3.24
C ASN A 172 -7.62 -16.30 3.13
N ALA A 173 -8.38 -16.02 4.19
CA ALA A 173 -9.83 -16.07 4.15
C ALA A 173 -10.40 -14.94 3.26
N ALA A 174 -9.87 -13.72 3.39
CA ALA A 174 -10.23 -12.60 2.52
C ALA A 174 -9.83 -12.86 1.07
N MET A 175 -8.61 -13.34 0.82
CA MET A 175 -8.11 -13.73 -0.49
C MET A 175 -9.03 -14.73 -1.17
N ARG A 176 -9.38 -15.82 -0.46
CA ARG A 176 -10.31 -16.83 -0.96
C ARG A 176 -11.66 -16.23 -1.34
N THR A 177 -12.20 -15.37 -0.47
CA THR A 177 -13.49 -14.71 -0.71
C THR A 177 -13.43 -13.81 -1.95
N LEU A 178 -12.40 -12.96 -2.08
CA LEU A 178 -12.22 -12.07 -3.22
C LEU A 178 -12.09 -12.84 -4.54
N ILE A 179 -11.33 -13.94 -4.57
CA ILE A 179 -11.13 -14.77 -5.76
C ILE A 179 -12.38 -15.59 -6.07
N GLU A 180 -12.78 -16.48 -5.16
CA GLU A 180 -13.81 -17.49 -5.42
C GLU A 180 -15.21 -16.90 -5.46
N THR A 181 -15.49 -15.94 -4.59
CA THR A 181 -16.80 -15.30 -4.55
C THR A 181 -16.83 -14.16 -5.53
N TYR A 182 -15.96 -13.16 -5.43
CA TYR A 182 -16.10 -11.90 -6.19
C TYR A 182 -15.36 -11.85 -7.52
N GLY A 183 -14.56 -12.85 -7.87
CA GLY A 183 -13.91 -12.95 -9.19
C GLY A 183 -12.70 -12.03 -9.37
N TRP A 184 -11.98 -11.72 -8.29
CA TRP A 184 -10.71 -10.97 -8.39
C TRP A 184 -9.70 -11.67 -9.32
N LEU A 185 -9.00 -10.99 -10.25
CA LEU A 185 -8.95 -9.55 -10.52
C LEU A 185 -9.83 -9.10 -11.71
N ASP A 186 -9.79 -9.82 -12.82
CA ASP A 186 -10.37 -9.40 -14.12
C ASP A 186 -11.91 -9.53 -14.17
N GLY A 187 -12.50 -10.39 -13.33
CA GLY A 187 -13.94 -10.59 -13.22
C GLY A 187 -14.56 -9.91 -12.00
N PHE A 188 -13.83 -8.97 -11.38
CA PHE A 188 -14.17 -8.48 -10.06
C PHE A 188 -15.53 -7.79 -10.02
N ARG A 189 -16.46 -8.36 -9.27
CA ARG A 189 -17.82 -7.82 -9.06
C ARG A 189 -17.80 -6.72 -8.01
N GLN A 190 -17.24 -5.57 -8.40
CA GLN A 190 -17.03 -4.42 -7.52
C GLN A 190 -18.31 -3.91 -6.85
N VAL A 191 -19.44 -3.93 -7.56
CA VAL A 191 -20.74 -3.47 -7.01
C VAL A 191 -21.20 -4.38 -5.87
N ASP A 192 -21.14 -5.70 -6.09
CA ASP A 192 -21.49 -6.70 -5.07
C ASP A 192 -20.54 -6.59 -3.88
N TRP A 193 -19.22 -6.51 -4.14
CA TRP A 193 -18.22 -6.36 -3.09
C TRP A 193 -18.47 -5.11 -2.24
N LYS A 194 -18.71 -3.96 -2.88
CA LYS A 194 -18.98 -2.70 -2.17
C LYS A 194 -20.21 -2.80 -1.26
N HIS A 195 -21.21 -3.59 -1.64
CA HIS A 195 -22.39 -3.81 -0.82
C HIS A 195 -22.09 -4.72 0.39
N ASP A 196 -21.24 -5.73 0.21
CA ASP A 196 -21.04 -6.80 1.20
C ASP A 196 -19.80 -6.62 2.10
N VAL A 197 -18.86 -5.76 1.71
CA VAL A 197 -17.49 -5.64 2.27
C VAL A 197 -17.45 -5.59 3.79
N GLU A 198 -18.31 -4.79 4.43
CA GLU A 198 -18.32 -4.67 5.89
C GLU A 198 -18.67 -5.99 6.57
N GLY A 199 -19.74 -6.65 6.10
CA GLY A 199 -20.19 -7.91 6.67
C GLY A 199 -19.18 -9.04 6.46
N VAL A 200 -18.55 -9.07 5.29
CA VAL A 200 -17.49 -10.04 4.97
C VAL A 200 -16.31 -9.87 5.92
N TRP A 201 -15.79 -8.65 6.09
CA TRP A 201 -14.66 -8.41 6.99
C TRP A 201 -14.99 -8.70 8.45
N VAL A 202 -16.16 -8.30 8.94
CA VAL A 202 -16.61 -8.61 10.31
C VAL A 202 -16.66 -10.12 10.53
N SER A 203 -17.16 -10.88 9.56
CA SER A 203 -17.20 -12.35 9.65
C SER A 203 -15.80 -12.95 9.69
N ILE A 204 -14.91 -12.54 8.79
CA ILE A 204 -13.54 -13.07 8.71
C ILE A 204 -12.77 -12.78 10.00
N ILE A 205 -12.81 -11.54 10.48
CA ILE A 205 -12.05 -11.11 11.65
C ILE A 205 -12.54 -11.83 12.90
N ARG A 206 -13.86 -11.95 13.10
CA ARG A 206 -14.41 -12.70 14.24
C ARG A 206 -13.99 -14.16 14.23
N GLN A 207 -14.08 -14.82 13.08
CA GLN A 207 -13.66 -16.22 12.93
C GLN A 207 -12.15 -16.42 13.18
N ALA A 208 -11.33 -15.41 12.96
CA ALA A 208 -9.90 -15.46 13.23
C ALA A 208 -9.52 -15.18 14.69
N LEU A 209 -10.44 -14.60 15.47
CA LEU A 209 -10.24 -14.25 16.89
C LEU A 209 -10.83 -15.29 17.86
N ASP A 210 -11.73 -16.15 17.39
CA ASP A 210 -12.32 -17.29 18.12
C ASP A 210 -11.36 -18.51 18.13
#